data_AF-A0A7D9KX56-F1
#
_entry.id   AF-A0A7D9KX56-F1
#
_cell.length_a   1.000
_cell.length_b   1.000
_cell.length_c   1.000
_cell.angle_alpha   90.00
_cell.angle_beta   90.00
_cell.angle_gamma   90.00
#
_symmetry.space_group_name_H-M   'P 1'
#
loop_
_entity.id
_entity.type
_entity.pdbx_description
1 polymer ?
#
loop_
_entity_poly.entity_id
_entity_poly.type
_entity_poly.pdbx_seq_one_letter_code
_entity_poly.pdbx_strand_id
1 'polypeptide(L)'
;IFNHPKPTKAQMRAAAITIQRYFRGWFVRKSLKTVKERALKRTFSFNKFIKSYQDLVYRIQKRYNIEHPHTALQFHELQEYVDRLFKYEIAFGKIAESGTLRYEDILKYFAECGHHPSEKEVDDAIAMVTKDSPKGRNLTKSEAVEVVFQIYIPKGTGLTLADVRKSTWMNPLIDGQDVKKILSKKDLKFTSLDKVLNLVADSQTDRNEVKELLRAPDPQIMNVVEKTQEELNPQRKDGKQKPRQSSAKSPGGGNFILARGQYQPVKPSESKQNKKRRPVSGRTQK
;
A
#
# COMPACT_ATOMS: atom_id res chain seq x y z
N ILE A 1 -42.92 40.00 -20.08
CA ILE A 1 -41.81 39.02 -20.05
C ILE A 1 -40.52 39.81 -19.79
N PHE A 2 -40.04 39.85 -18.54
CA PHE A 2 -38.83 40.61 -18.20
C PHE A 2 -37.59 39.81 -18.62
N ASN A 3 -36.91 40.25 -19.68
CA ASN A 3 -35.58 39.74 -20.02
C ASN A 3 -34.57 40.33 -19.04
N HIS A 4 -34.12 39.53 -18.06
CA HIS A 4 -33.03 39.95 -17.20
C HIS A 4 -31.74 40.07 -18.04
N PRO A 5 -30.99 41.17 -17.91
CA PRO A 5 -29.73 41.32 -18.62
C PRO A 5 -28.78 40.19 -18.20
N LYS A 6 -28.19 39.51 -19.18
CA LYS A 6 -27.23 38.43 -18.92
C LYS A 6 -26.04 39.02 -18.14
N PRO A 7 -25.61 38.38 -17.04
CA PRO A 7 -24.52 38.91 -16.23
C PRO A 7 -23.25 39.01 -17.06
N THR A 8 -22.52 40.11 -16.90
CA THR A 8 -21.26 40.33 -17.60
C THR A 8 -20.20 39.35 -17.09
N LYS A 9 -19.19 39.01 -17.93
CA LYS A 9 -18.07 38.14 -17.54
C LYS A 9 -17.37 38.61 -16.25
N ALA A 10 -17.29 39.92 -16.03
CA ALA A 10 -16.73 40.50 -14.80
C ALA A 10 -17.60 40.19 -13.56
N GLN A 11 -18.93 40.33 -13.68
CA GLN A 11 -19.87 39.99 -12.61
C GLN A 11 -19.84 38.49 -12.28
N MET A 12 -19.78 37.63 -13.30
CA MET A 12 -19.65 36.18 -13.10
C MET A 12 -18.34 35.82 -12.37
N ARG A 13 -17.22 36.44 -12.74
CA ARG A 13 -15.93 36.24 -12.05
C ARG A 13 -15.97 36.71 -10.61
N ALA A 14 -16.52 37.90 -10.36
CA ALA A 14 -16.66 38.44 -9.01
C ALA A 14 -17.56 37.55 -8.13
N ALA A 15 -18.71 37.11 -8.65
CA ALA A 15 -19.59 36.17 -7.97
C ALA A 15 -18.88 34.84 -7.67
N ALA A 16 -18.16 34.28 -8.65
CA ALA A 16 -17.40 33.04 -8.46
C ALA A 16 -16.33 33.19 -7.37
N ILE A 17 -15.56 34.28 -7.37
CA ILE A 17 -14.54 34.56 -6.34
C ILE A 17 -15.20 34.67 -4.95
N THR A 18 -16.32 35.39 -4.85
CA THR A 18 -17.06 35.54 -3.60
C THR A 18 -17.57 34.20 -3.08
N ILE A 19 -18.27 33.43 -3.91
CA ILE A 19 -18.78 32.10 -3.56
C ILE A 19 -17.63 31.19 -3.12
N GLN A 20 -16.55 31.14 -3.91
CA GLN A 20 -15.39 30.32 -3.59
C GLN A 20 -14.72 30.72 -2.28
N ARG A 21 -14.61 32.02 -1.97
CA ARG A 21 -14.06 32.52 -0.71
C ARG A 21 -14.88 32.03 0.48
N TYR A 22 -16.21 32.19 0.42
CA TYR A 22 -17.10 31.72 1.49
C TYR A 22 -17.04 30.21 1.65
N PHE A 23 -17.11 29.47 0.54
CA PHE A 23 -17.05 28.01 0.56
C PHE A 23 -15.71 27.50 1.11
N ARG A 24 -14.58 28.00 0.60
CA ARG A 24 -13.24 27.60 1.09
C ARG A 24 -13.07 27.91 2.58
N GLY A 25 -13.51 29.09 3.02
CA GLY A 25 -13.45 29.46 4.43
C GLY A 25 -14.33 28.58 5.32
N TRP A 26 -15.57 28.32 4.91
CA TRP A 26 -16.48 27.41 5.62
C TRP A 26 -15.92 25.99 5.67
N PHE A 27 -15.41 25.48 4.55
CA PHE A 27 -14.85 24.14 4.43
C PHE A 27 -13.66 23.95 5.37
N VAL A 28 -12.70 24.89 5.37
CA VAL A 28 -11.53 24.83 6.27
C VAL A 28 -11.95 24.90 7.74
N ARG A 29 -12.90 25.77 8.11
CA ARG A 29 -13.41 25.83 9.49
C ARG A 29 -14.10 24.54 9.91
N LYS A 30 -14.90 23.95 9.02
CA LYS A 30 -15.57 22.66 9.26
C LYS A 30 -14.54 21.55 9.44
N SER A 31 -13.55 21.47 8.55
CA SER A 31 -12.48 20.47 8.66
C SER A 31 -11.68 20.63 9.96
N LEU A 32 -11.26 21.86 10.29
CA LEU A 32 -10.52 22.14 11.53
C LEU A 32 -11.32 21.75 12.77
N LYS A 33 -12.63 22.02 12.80
CA LYS A 33 -13.51 21.59 13.88
C LYS A 33 -13.51 20.06 14.02
N THR A 34 -13.68 19.33 12.92
CA THR A 34 -13.65 17.86 12.93
C THR A 34 -12.30 17.29 13.38
N VAL A 35 -11.19 17.84 12.88
CA VAL A 35 -9.84 17.44 13.29
C VAL A 35 -9.63 17.68 14.79
N LYS A 36 -10.04 18.86 15.27
CA LYS A 36 -9.94 19.22 16.69
C LYS A 36 -10.78 18.31 17.58
N GLU A 37 -12.03 18.00 17.20
CA GLU A 37 -12.89 17.07 17.92
C GLU A 37 -12.26 15.66 18.00
N ARG A 38 -11.69 15.16 16.89
CA ARG A 38 -11.01 13.85 16.86
C ARG A 38 -9.71 13.83 17.68
N ALA A 39 -8.96 14.92 17.69
CA ALA A 39 -7.75 15.07 18.49
C ALA A 39 -8.06 15.17 19.99
N LEU A 40 -9.13 15.89 20.35
CA LEU A 40 -9.55 16.09 21.74
C LEU A 40 -10.06 14.80 22.41
N LYS A 41 -10.52 13.81 21.63
CA LYS A 41 -10.84 12.46 22.15
C LYS A 41 -9.62 11.72 22.73
N ARG A 42 -8.40 12.15 22.38
CA ARG A 42 -7.14 11.50 22.79
C ARG A 42 -6.37 12.31 23.81
N THR A 43 -6.42 13.63 23.66
CA THR A 43 -5.66 14.55 24.50
C THR A 43 -6.55 15.69 24.93
N PHE A 44 -6.36 16.17 26.16
CA PHE A 44 -7.15 17.29 26.68
C PHE A 44 -6.87 18.63 25.97
N SER A 45 -5.82 18.72 25.16
CA SER A 45 -5.42 19.96 24.49
C SER A 45 -4.99 19.72 23.05
N PHE A 46 -5.58 20.47 22.12
CA PHE A 46 -5.22 20.42 20.71
C PHE A 46 -3.76 20.80 20.46
N ASN A 47 -3.21 21.74 21.24
CA ASN A 47 -1.79 22.10 21.12
C ASN A 47 -0.87 20.96 21.59
N LYS A 48 -1.26 20.21 22.63
CA LYS A 48 -0.52 19.01 23.05
C LYS A 48 -0.58 17.93 21.96
N PHE A 49 -1.74 17.76 21.31
CA PHE A 49 -1.87 16.86 20.17
C PHE A 49 -0.94 17.25 19.02
N ILE A 50 -0.94 18.51 18.61
CA ILE A 50 -0.03 19.01 17.56
C ILE A 50 1.42 18.74 17.92
N LYS A 51 1.83 19.04 19.16
CA LYS A 51 3.19 18.74 19.62
C LYS A 51 3.52 17.25 19.52
N SER A 52 2.62 16.37 19.95
CA SER A 52 2.84 14.92 19.83
C SER A 52 3.01 14.44 18.39
N TYR A 53 2.28 15.04 17.45
CA TYR A 53 2.45 14.79 16.01
C TYR A 53 3.80 15.29 15.51
N GLN A 54 4.19 16.51 15.88
CA GLN A 54 5.49 17.09 15.54
C GLN A 54 6.65 16.24 16.10
N ASP A 55 6.52 15.78 17.35
CA ASP A 55 7.50 14.89 17.98
C ASP A 55 7.59 13.55 17.26
N LEU A 56 6.46 12.98 16.82
CA LEU A 56 6.44 11.75 16.02
C LEU A 56 7.18 11.95 14.69
N VAL A 57 6.87 13.03 13.96
CA VAL A 57 7.52 13.37 12.70
C VAL A 57 9.03 13.54 12.91
N TYR A 58 9.42 14.28 13.94
CA TYR A 58 10.83 14.47 14.30
C TYR A 58 11.54 13.15 14.61
N ARG A 59 10.93 12.25 15.40
CA ARG A 59 11.49 10.93 15.71
C ARG A 59 11.69 10.09 14.45
N ILE A 60 10.71 10.10 13.54
CA ILE A 60 10.80 9.37 12.27
C ILE A 60 11.93 9.94 11.41
N GLN A 61 11.99 11.26 11.23
CA GLN A 61 13.04 11.93 10.45
C GLN A 61 14.45 11.63 11.01
N LYS A 62 14.59 11.62 12.35
CA LYS A 62 15.82 11.21 13.03
C LYS A 62 16.22 9.77 12.75
N ARG A 63 15.28 8.82 12.79
CA ARG A 63 15.54 7.40 12.48
C ARG A 63 15.98 7.18 11.02
N TYR A 64 15.53 8.04 10.11
CA TYR A 64 15.96 8.06 8.71
C TYR A 64 17.18 8.95 8.43
N ASN A 65 17.88 9.44 9.47
CA ASN A 65 19.11 10.23 9.36
C ASN A 65 18.98 11.53 8.54
N ILE A 66 17.82 12.21 8.59
CA ILE A 66 17.68 13.53 7.98
C ILE A 66 18.47 14.55 8.81
N GLU A 67 19.45 15.22 8.20
CA GLU A 67 20.34 16.18 8.86
C GLU A 67 19.58 17.40 9.45
N HIS A 68 18.57 17.89 8.74
CA HIS A 68 17.77 19.04 9.12
C HIS A 68 16.28 18.67 9.15
N PRO A 69 15.79 18.03 10.22
CA PRO A 69 14.39 17.66 10.35
C PRO A 69 13.51 18.91 10.29
N HIS A 70 12.71 19.02 9.23
CA HIS A 70 11.77 20.11 9.06
C HIS A 70 10.38 19.66 9.51
N THR A 71 9.79 20.38 10.46
CA THR A 71 8.49 20.03 11.06
C THR A 71 7.46 21.15 10.90
N ALA A 72 7.45 21.81 9.73
CA ALA A 72 6.40 22.76 9.42
C ALA A 72 5.06 22.05 9.35
N LEU A 73 4.09 22.52 10.13
CA LEU A 73 2.76 21.92 10.21
C LEU A 73 1.90 22.39 9.03
N GLN A 74 1.65 21.52 8.05
CA GLN A 74 0.59 21.77 7.08
C GLN A 74 -0.72 21.15 7.57
N PHE A 75 -1.82 21.90 7.43
CA PHE A 75 -3.13 21.44 7.91
C PHE A 75 -3.59 20.12 7.26
N HIS A 76 -3.31 19.93 5.96
CA HIS A 76 -3.70 18.71 5.27
C HIS A 76 -2.95 17.47 5.78
N GLU A 77 -1.69 17.63 6.23
CA GLU A 77 -0.86 16.55 6.78
C GLU A 77 -1.36 16.14 8.15
N LEU A 78 -1.71 17.13 8.98
CA LEU A 78 -2.33 16.89 10.28
C LEU A 78 -3.67 16.16 10.12
N GLN A 79 -4.49 16.58 9.16
CA GLN A 79 -5.78 15.94 8.89
C GLN A 79 -5.59 14.47 8.50
N GLU A 80 -4.68 14.18 7.55
CA GLU A 80 -4.37 12.81 7.17
C GLU A 80 -3.84 11.99 8.36
N TYR A 81 -2.93 12.56 9.15
CA TYR A 81 -2.39 11.90 10.33
C TYR A 81 -3.50 11.51 11.31
N VAL A 82 -4.43 12.42 11.62
CA VAL A 82 -5.57 12.16 12.52
C VAL A 82 -6.46 11.05 12.00
N ASP A 83 -6.73 11.04 10.69
CA ASP A 83 -7.55 10.01 10.05
C ASP A 83 -6.88 8.63 10.10
N ARG A 84 -5.58 8.57 9.79
CA ARG A 84 -4.79 7.34 9.86
C ARG A 84 -4.63 6.84 11.29
N LEU A 85 -4.32 7.73 12.22
CA LEU A 85 -4.23 7.42 13.65
C LEU A 85 -5.55 6.80 14.14
N PHE A 86 -6.68 7.41 13.80
CA PHE A 86 -7.99 6.88 14.19
C PHE A 86 -8.27 5.51 13.59
N LYS A 87 -7.92 5.29 12.32
CA LYS A 87 -8.03 3.98 11.69
C LYS A 87 -7.19 2.92 12.41
N TYR A 88 -5.93 3.22 12.69
CA TYR A 88 -5.00 2.29 13.33
C TYR A 88 -5.41 1.96 14.75
N GLU A 89 -5.90 2.94 15.52
CA GLU A 89 -6.37 2.68 16.87
C GLU A 89 -7.63 1.81 16.92
N ILE A 90 -8.54 1.97 15.94
CA ILE A 90 -9.69 1.07 15.81
C ILE A 90 -9.23 -0.34 15.46
N ALA A 91 -8.33 -0.48 14.49
CA ALA A 91 -7.77 -1.78 14.12
C ALA A 91 -7.07 -2.45 15.31
N PHE A 92 -6.34 -1.69 16.12
CA PHE A 92 -5.69 -2.18 17.33
C PHE A 92 -6.72 -2.73 18.32
N GLY A 93 -7.78 -1.97 18.59
CA GLY A 93 -8.85 -2.38 19.51
C GLY A 93 -9.61 -3.64 19.09
N LYS A 94 -9.59 -4.01 17.80
CA LYS A 94 -10.19 -5.26 17.29
C LYS A 94 -9.31 -6.49 17.50
N ILE A 95 -7.99 -6.31 17.49
CA ILE A 95 -7.02 -7.42 17.53
C ILE A 95 -6.47 -7.63 18.96
N ALA A 96 -6.20 -6.53 19.67
CA ALA A 96 -5.61 -6.54 21.00
C ALA A 96 -6.67 -6.43 22.10
N GLU A 97 -7.47 -7.49 22.28
CA GLU A 97 -8.51 -7.56 23.32
C GLU A 97 -7.94 -7.36 24.74
N SER A 98 -6.71 -7.83 24.98
CA SER A 98 -6.00 -7.69 26.26
C SER A 98 -5.35 -6.31 26.47
N GLY A 99 -5.52 -5.38 25.53
CA GLY A 99 -4.90 -4.05 25.56
C GLY A 99 -3.43 -4.02 25.10
N THR A 100 -2.85 -5.18 24.77
CA THR A 100 -1.51 -5.31 24.20
C THR A 100 -1.52 -6.21 22.97
N LEU A 101 -0.69 -5.90 21.98
CA LEU A 101 -0.61 -6.61 20.72
C LEU A 101 0.56 -7.60 20.76
N ARG A 102 0.25 -8.90 20.68
CA ARG A 102 1.26 -9.97 20.62
C ARG A 102 1.97 -9.95 19.27
N TYR A 103 3.23 -10.37 19.26
CA TYR A 103 4.04 -10.46 18.04
C TYR A 103 3.36 -11.25 16.90
N GLU A 104 2.76 -12.39 17.24
CA GLU A 104 2.05 -13.27 16.29
C GLU A 104 0.85 -12.59 15.60
N ASP A 105 0.24 -11.60 16.26
CA ASP A 105 -0.93 -10.90 15.76
C ASP A 105 -0.57 -9.59 15.04
N ILE A 106 0.71 -9.21 14.99
CA ILE A 106 1.14 -7.95 14.36
C ILE A 106 0.80 -7.92 12.87
N LEU A 107 1.06 -9.01 12.14
CA LEU A 107 0.73 -9.08 10.70
C LEU A 107 -0.79 -8.98 10.46
N LYS A 108 -1.61 -9.55 11.36
CA LYS A 108 -3.08 -9.41 11.29
C LYS A 108 -3.51 -7.97 11.54
N TYR A 109 -2.87 -7.29 12.49
CA TYR A 109 -3.10 -5.88 12.77
C TYR A 109 -2.75 -4.99 11.57
N PHE A 110 -1.62 -5.24 10.88
CA PHE A 110 -1.28 -4.54 9.64
C PHE A 110 -2.32 -4.79 8.53
N ALA A 111 -2.77 -6.04 8.37
CA ALA A 111 -3.80 -6.38 7.38
C ALA A 111 -5.12 -5.63 7.65
N GLU A 112 -5.55 -5.53 8.92
CA GLU A 112 -6.73 -4.74 9.32
C GLU A 112 -6.54 -3.23 9.08
N CYS A 113 -5.29 -2.74 9.23
CA CYS A 113 -4.93 -1.39 8.82
C CYS A 113 -4.94 -1.18 7.29
N GLY A 114 -5.05 -2.26 6.50
CA GLY A 114 -5.01 -2.27 5.03
C GLY A 114 -3.60 -2.20 4.46
N HIS A 115 -2.62 -2.71 5.21
CA HIS A 115 -1.19 -2.66 4.93
C HIS A 115 -0.60 -4.07 4.91
N HIS A 116 0.39 -4.32 4.07
CA HIS A 116 0.99 -5.65 3.91
C HIS A 116 2.52 -5.57 3.90
N PRO A 117 3.15 -5.16 5.02
CA PRO A 117 4.60 -5.16 5.12
C PRO A 117 5.16 -6.58 5.13
N SER A 118 6.44 -6.71 4.79
CA SER A 118 7.17 -7.96 5.03
C SER A 118 7.51 -8.13 6.51
N GLU A 119 7.71 -9.36 6.96
CA GLU A 119 8.08 -9.67 8.35
C GLU A 119 9.38 -8.96 8.77
N LYS A 120 10.37 -8.91 7.86
CA LYS A 120 11.63 -8.17 8.10
C LYS A 120 11.40 -6.67 8.31
N GLU A 121 10.54 -6.03 7.51
CA GLU A 121 10.20 -4.61 7.70
C GLU A 121 9.52 -4.36 9.05
N VAL A 122 8.71 -5.31 9.52
CA VAL A 122 8.06 -5.25 10.82
C VAL A 122 9.11 -5.36 11.94
N ASP A 123 10.00 -6.35 11.85
CA ASP A 123 11.07 -6.56 12.84
C ASP A 123 11.99 -5.34 12.93
N ASP A 124 12.43 -4.81 11.79
CA ASP A 124 13.28 -3.61 11.71
C ASP A 124 12.56 -2.40 12.31
N ALA A 125 11.27 -2.21 11.99
CA ALA A 125 10.49 -1.09 12.50
C ALA A 125 10.27 -1.19 14.02
N ILE A 126 10.01 -2.39 14.55
CA ILE A 126 9.91 -2.61 16.00
C ILE A 126 11.24 -2.26 16.65
N ALA A 127 12.35 -2.79 16.15
CA ALA A 127 13.68 -2.50 16.69
C ALA A 127 14.00 -0.99 16.67
N MET A 128 13.62 -0.26 15.63
CA MET A 128 13.81 1.20 15.55
C MET A 128 12.92 1.98 16.54
N VAL A 129 11.71 1.51 16.80
CA VAL A 129 10.74 2.20 17.66
C VAL A 129 10.98 1.93 19.14
N THR A 130 11.15 0.65 19.50
CA THR A 130 11.32 0.21 20.90
C THR A 130 12.78 0.25 21.35
N LYS A 131 13.74 0.24 20.41
CA LYS A 131 15.18 0.03 20.67
C LYS A 131 15.50 -1.32 21.33
N ASP A 132 14.57 -2.26 21.27
CA ASP A 132 14.64 -3.59 21.87
C ASP A 132 14.48 -4.69 20.80
N SER A 133 14.70 -5.95 21.20
CA SER A 133 14.43 -7.11 20.34
C SER A 133 12.93 -7.20 19.98
N PRO A 134 12.58 -7.49 18.71
CA PRO A 134 11.20 -7.57 18.27
C PRO A 134 10.48 -8.84 18.75
N LYS A 135 11.21 -9.96 18.91
CA LYS A 135 10.62 -11.28 19.16
C LYS A 135 10.16 -11.43 20.61
N GLY A 136 8.93 -11.92 20.79
CA GLY A 136 8.36 -12.25 22.10
C GLY A 136 7.83 -11.05 22.91
N ARG A 137 7.87 -9.84 22.35
CA ARG A 137 7.34 -8.65 23.02
C ARG A 137 5.87 -8.43 22.68
N ASN A 138 5.13 -7.94 23.67
CA ASN A 138 3.81 -7.38 23.47
C ASN A 138 3.92 -5.86 23.29
N LEU A 139 3.35 -5.33 22.21
CA LEU A 139 3.36 -3.90 21.92
C LEU A 139 2.16 -3.22 22.57
N THR A 140 2.40 -2.10 23.23
CA THR A 140 1.34 -1.19 23.67
C THR A 140 0.68 -0.52 22.46
N LYS A 141 -0.51 0.03 22.65
CA LYS A 141 -1.23 0.78 21.60
C LYS A 141 -0.38 1.88 20.96
N SER A 142 0.35 2.66 21.77
CA SER A 142 1.23 3.72 21.29
C SER A 142 2.39 3.19 20.46
N GLU A 143 3.04 2.12 20.91
CA GLU A 143 4.16 1.50 20.18
C GLU A 143 3.66 0.88 18.87
N ALA A 144 2.57 0.12 18.88
CA ALA A 144 2.01 -0.51 17.69
C ALA A 144 1.63 0.53 16.62
N VAL A 145 1.02 1.64 17.02
CA VAL A 145 0.71 2.75 16.12
C VAL A 145 1.98 3.41 15.58
N GLU A 146 2.98 3.63 16.43
CA GLU A 146 4.26 4.23 16.01
C GLU A 146 5.04 3.31 15.05
N VAL A 147 5.03 1.99 15.26
CA VAL A 147 5.60 0.99 14.32
C VAL A 147 4.91 1.06 12.96
N VAL A 148 3.58 1.20 12.92
CA VAL A 148 2.87 1.41 11.64
C VAL A 148 3.30 2.70 10.97
N PHE A 149 3.45 3.80 11.72
CA PHE A 149 3.92 5.07 11.17
C PHE A 149 5.41 5.07 10.81
N GLN A 150 6.21 4.18 11.38
CA GLN A 150 7.60 4.00 11.00
C GLN A 150 7.71 3.41 9.59
N ILE A 151 6.93 2.37 9.28
CA ILE A 151 6.91 1.74 7.94
C ILE A 151 6.13 2.64 6.95
N TYR A 152 4.96 3.11 7.35
CA TYR A 152 4.07 3.93 6.53
C TYR A 152 4.12 5.37 7.03
N ILE A 153 5.07 6.12 6.52
CA ILE A 153 5.40 7.44 7.02
C ILE A 153 4.25 8.45 6.87
N PRO A 154 4.02 9.37 7.83
CA PRO A 154 3.13 10.52 7.66
C PRO A 154 3.69 11.52 6.63
N LYS A 155 2.85 12.13 5.80
CA LYS A 155 3.31 13.08 4.76
C LYS A 155 4.13 14.26 5.28
N GLY A 156 3.87 14.71 6.51
CA GLY A 156 4.61 15.82 7.13
C GLY A 156 6.08 15.56 7.44
N THR A 157 6.61 14.36 7.20
CA THR A 157 8.06 14.11 7.29
C THR A 157 8.84 14.67 6.09
N GLY A 158 8.16 14.96 4.97
CA GLY A 158 8.81 15.34 3.72
C GLY A 158 9.53 14.18 2.99
N LEU A 159 9.46 12.95 3.52
CA LEU A 159 9.97 11.75 2.87
C LEU A 159 8.91 11.13 1.97
N THR A 160 9.33 10.55 0.84
CA THR A 160 8.44 9.73 0.04
C THR A 160 8.47 8.27 0.52
N LEU A 161 7.38 7.54 0.30
CA LEU A 161 7.29 6.13 0.68
C LEU A 161 8.28 5.26 -0.12
N ALA A 162 8.64 5.69 -1.32
CA ALA A 162 9.62 5.03 -2.19
C ALA A 162 11.06 5.15 -1.67
N ASP A 163 11.40 6.26 -1.01
CA ASP A 163 12.74 6.46 -0.44
C ASP A 163 12.99 5.53 0.77
N VAL A 164 11.90 5.15 1.44
CA VAL A 164 11.97 4.43 2.71
C VAL A 164 11.79 2.93 2.53
N ARG A 165 10.80 2.52 1.74
CA ARG A 165 10.46 1.11 1.58
C ARG A 165 11.12 0.53 0.35
N LYS A 166 11.84 -0.57 0.53
CA LYS A 166 12.51 -1.28 -0.56
C LYS A 166 11.62 -2.40 -1.06
N SER A 167 11.30 -2.36 -2.35
CA SER A 167 10.57 -3.44 -3.01
C SER A 167 11.40 -4.73 -2.97
N THR A 168 10.75 -5.82 -2.61
CA THR A 168 11.35 -7.17 -2.69
C THR A 168 10.56 -8.00 -3.68
N TRP A 169 11.17 -9.07 -4.22
CA TRP A 169 10.46 -9.97 -5.14
C TRP A 169 9.18 -10.56 -4.51
N MET A 170 9.22 -10.86 -3.21
CA MET A 170 8.09 -11.42 -2.46
C MET A 170 7.07 -10.38 -1.99
N ASN A 171 7.48 -9.11 -1.89
CA ASN A 171 6.60 -7.98 -1.58
C ASN A 171 6.89 -6.81 -2.53
N PRO A 172 6.36 -6.88 -3.76
CA PRO A 172 6.58 -5.81 -4.72
C PRO A 172 5.84 -4.54 -4.29
N LEU A 173 6.48 -3.40 -4.49
CA LEU A 173 5.96 -2.07 -4.16
C LEU A 173 5.83 -1.21 -5.43
N ILE A 174 4.74 -0.45 -5.54
CA ILE A 174 4.56 0.60 -6.56
C ILE A 174 4.53 1.93 -5.82
N ASP A 175 5.51 2.80 -6.10
CA ASP A 175 5.69 4.09 -5.39
C ASP A 175 5.70 3.94 -3.85
N GLY A 176 6.25 2.82 -3.36
CA GLY A 176 6.31 2.45 -1.94
C GLY A 176 4.99 1.94 -1.33
N GLN A 177 3.91 1.86 -2.12
CA GLN A 177 2.65 1.21 -1.70
C GLN A 177 2.65 -0.28 -2.04
N ASP A 178 2.03 -1.08 -1.16
CA ASP A 178 1.94 -2.52 -1.37
C ASP A 178 1.12 -2.84 -2.63
N VAL A 179 1.70 -3.61 -3.56
CA VAL A 179 0.99 -4.06 -4.76
C VAL A 179 -0.25 -4.87 -4.40
N LYS A 180 -0.22 -5.64 -3.30
CA LYS A 180 -1.37 -6.41 -2.79
C LYS A 180 -2.61 -5.54 -2.50
N LYS A 181 -2.41 -4.24 -2.24
CA LYS A 181 -3.51 -3.29 -2.02
C LYS A 181 -4.14 -2.80 -3.33
N ILE A 182 -3.33 -2.73 -4.40
CA ILE A 182 -3.73 -2.22 -5.71
C ILE A 182 -4.33 -3.36 -6.56
N LEU A 183 -3.77 -4.55 -6.43
CA LEU A 183 -4.11 -5.71 -7.24
C LEU A 183 -5.47 -6.28 -6.80
N SER A 184 -6.43 -6.34 -7.73
CA SER A 184 -7.71 -6.98 -7.46
C SER A 184 -7.55 -8.50 -7.44
N LYS A 185 -8.41 -9.23 -6.72
CA LYS A 185 -8.43 -10.71 -6.74
C LYS A 185 -8.56 -11.29 -8.16
N LYS A 186 -9.08 -10.49 -9.11
CA LYS A 186 -9.23 -10.85 -10.52
C LYS A 186 -7.91 -10.81 -11.31
N ASP A 187 -6.97 -9.97 -10.89
CA ASP A 187 -5.67 -9.81 -11.54
C ASP A 187 -4.64 -10.81 -11.00
N LEU A 188 -4.89 -11.35 -9.80
CA LEU A 188 -4.08 -12.37 -9.17
C LEU A 188 -4.42 -13.76 -9.75
N LYS A 189 -3.88 -14.08 -10.92
CA LYS A 189 -3.98 -15.44 -11.48
C LYS A 189 -3.08 -16.38 -10.69
N PHE A 190 -3.62 -17.51 -10.25
CA PHE A 190 -2.81 -18.59 -9.70
C PHE A 190 -1.79 -19.02 -10.76
N THR A 191 -0.51 -18.89 -10.44
CA THR A 191 0.55 -19.35 -11.33
C THR A 191 0.84 -20.80 -10.97
N SER A 192 0.58 -21.72 -11.90
CA SER A 192 0.97 -23.12 -11.75
C SER A 192 2.49 -23.20 -11.62
N LEU A 193 2.98 -23.55 -10.43
CA LEU A 193 4.41 -23.67 -10.17
C LEU A 193 5.03 -24.89 -10.87
N ASP A 194 4.22 -25.83 -11.35
CA ASP A 194 4.66 -27.07 -12.00
C ASP A 194 5.66 -26.82 -13.14
N LYS A 195 5.44 -25.77 -13.94
CA LYS A 195 6.37 -25.40 -15.03
C LYS A 195 7.72 -24.91 -14.52
N VAL A 196 7.73 -24.19 -13.40
CA VAL A 196 8.96 -23.71 -12.76
C VAL A 196 9.64 -24.84 -12.02
N LEU A 197 8.88 -25.71 -11.34
CA LEU A 197 9.40 -26.91 -10.70
C LEU A 197 10.07 -27.85 -11.71
N ASN A 198 9.45 -28.08 -12.87
CA ASN A 198 10.06 -28.87 -13.94
C ASN A 198 11.38 -28.24 -14.43
N LEU A 199 11.42 -26.91 -14.58
CA LEU A 199 12.64 -26.19 -14.95
C LEU A 199 13.75 -26.35 -13.90
N VAL A 200 13.42 -26.30 -12.60
CA VAL A 200 14.37 -26.52 -11.51
C VAL A 200 14.80 -27.99 -11.43
N ALA A 201 13.90 -28.93 -11.65
CA ALA A 201 14.20 -30.36 -11.75
C ALA A 201 15.16 -30.68 -12.91
N ASP A 202 15.13 -29.89 -13.98
CA ASP A 202 16.06 -30.01 -15.09
C ASP A 202 17.42 -29.31 -14.83
N SER A 203 17.48 -28.43 -13.83
CA SER A 203 18.73 -27.79 -13.37
C SER A 203 19.59 -28.76 -12.53
N GLN A 204 20.92 -28.60 -12.54
CA GLN A 204 21.83 -29.63 -11.99
C GLN A 204 21.85 -29.72 -10.46
N THR A 205 21.49 -28.66 -9.74
CA THR A 205 21.76 -28.55 -8.30
C THR A 205 20.77 -29.36 -7.46
N ASP A 206 19.47 -29.31 -7.81
CA ASP A 206 18.38 -29.84 -6.97
C ASP A 206 17.52 -30.90 -7.69
N ARG A 207 18.04 -31.45 -8.79
CA ARG A 207 17.33 -32.36 -9.72
C ARG A 207 16.67 -33.55 -9.03
N ASN A 208 17.35 -34.17 -8.07
CA ASN A 208 16.89 -35.43 -7.48
C ASN A 208 15.74 -35.20 -6.50
N GLU A 209 15.87 -34.21 -5.62
CA GLU A 209 14.86 -33.85 -4.62
C GLU A 209 13.57 -33.33 -5.29
N VAL A 210 13.69 -32.47 -6.30
CA VAL A 210 12.53 -31.90 -6.99
C VAL A 210 11.81 -32.95 -7.84
N LYS A 211 12.53 -33.92 -8.43
CA LYS A 211 11.91 -35.05 -9.14
C LYS A 211 11.16 -35.99 -8.22
N GLU A 212 11.61 -36.14 -6.99
CA GLU A 212 10.90 -36.94 -5.97
C GLU A 212 9.59 -36.28 -5.58
N LEU A 213 9.57 -34.95 -5.41
CA LEU A 213 8.35 -34.17 -5.14
C LEU A 213 7.35 -34.17 -6.31
N LEU A 214 7.84 -34.22 -7.55
CA LEU A 214 7.00 -34.33 -8.76
C LEU A 214 6.51 -35.75 -9.03
N ARG A 215 7.00 -36.75 -8.29
CA ARG A 215 6.53 -38.12 -8.43
C ARG A 215 5.11 -38.18 -7.88
N ALA A 216 4.17 -38.66 -8.69
CA ALA A 216 2.80 -38.85 -8.25
C ALA A 216 2.79 -39.70 -6.96
N PRO A 217 2.01 -39.32 -5.93
CA PRO A 217 1.94 -40.10 -4.70
C PRO A 217 1.46 -41.51 -5.00
N ASP A 218 2.02 -42.50 -4.31
CA ASP A 218 1.62 -43.89 -4.48
C ASP A 218 0.10 -44.02 -4.32
N PRO A 219 -0.58 -44.77 -5.20
CA PRO A 219 -2.05 -44.89 -5.19
C PRO A 219 -2.58 -45.43 -3.84
N GLN A 220 -1.74 -46.09 -3.05
CA GLN A 220 -2.08 -46.54 -1.70
C GLN A 220 -2.16 -45.39 -0.68
N ILE A 221 -1.33 -44.35 -0.81
CA ILE A 221 -1.32 -43.17 0.08
C ILE A 221 -2.53 -42.28 -0.22
N MET A 222 -2.89 -42.11 -1.50
CA MET A 222 -4.07 -41.35 -1.91
C MET A 222 -5.37 -41.94 -1.35
N ASN A 223 -5.50 -43.28 -1.37
CA ASN A 223 -6.64 -43.98 -0.79
C ASN A 223 -6.75 -43.83 0.74
N VAL A 224 -5.61 -43.66 1.43
CA VAL A 224 -5.60 -43.40 2.89
C VAL A 224 -6.03 -41.97 3.16
N VAL A 225 -5.49 -40.99 2.43
CA VAL A 225 -5.84 -39.57 2.57
C VAL A 225 -7.31 -39.30 2.23
N GLU A 226 -7.86 -39.95 1.19
CA GLU A 226 -9.30 -39.87 0.88
C GLU A 226 -10.17 -40.45 1.99
N LYS A 227 -9.79 -41.60 2.57
CA LYS A 227 -10.50 -42.18 3.72
C LYS A 227 -10.45 -41.29 4.96
N THR A 228 -9.31 -40.69 5.25
CA THR A 228 -9.18 -39.76 6.39
C THR A 228 -9.97 -38.47 6.17
N GLN A 229 -10.06 -37.97 4.93
CA GLN A 229 -10.88 -36.81 4.58
C GLN A 229 -12.39 -37.11 4.59
N GLU A 230 -12.82 -38.33 4.25
CA GLU A 230 -14.22 -38.77 4.38
C GLU A 230 -14.65 -38.94 5.86
N GLU A 231 -13.76 -39.40 6.73
CA GLU A 231 -14.03 -39.51 8.18
C GLU A 231 -14.15 -38.14 8.89
N LEU A 232 -13.46 -37.11 8.38
CA LEU A 232 -13.50 -35.75 8.92
C LEU A 232 -14.70 -34.91 8.43
N ASN A 233 -15.48 -35.37 7.43
CA ASN A 233 -16.61 -34.59 6.92
C ASN A 233 -17.76 -35.45 6.33
N PRO A 234 -18.67 -36.00 7.16
CA PRO A 234 -19.67 -36.99 6.74
C PRO A 234 -20.90 -36.42 5.98
N GLN A 235 -21.00 -35.12 5.73
CA GLN A 235 -22.20 -34.52 5.12
C GLN A 235 -22.03 -34.19 3.62
N ARG A 236 -21.74 -35.16 2.75
CA ARG A 236 -21.91 -35.00 1.28
C ARG A 236 -22.23 -36.31 0.57
N LYS A 237 -23.33 -36.96 0.90
CA LYS A 237 -23.94 -37.97 0.01
C LYS A 237 -25.43 -37.76 -0.03
N ASP A 238 -25.88 -36.87 -0.91
CA ASP A 238 -27.16 -37.01 -1.63
C ASP A 238 -27.16 -36.06 -2.84
N GLY A 239 -27.33 -36.62 -4.04
CA GLY A 239 -27.41 -35.86 -5.29
C GLY A 239 -26.69 -36.48 -6.48
N LYS A 240 -26.89 -37.77 -6.77
CA LYS A 240 -26.55 -38.32 -8.10
C LYS A 240 -27.55 -37.80 -9.14
N GLN A 241 -27.20 -36.75 -9.89
CA GLN A 241 -27.77 -36.51 -11.21
C GLN A 241 -26.74 -36.83 -12.29
N LYS A 242 -27.09 -37.79 -13.15
CA LYS A 242 -26.31 -38.22 -14.33
C LYS A 242 -26.21 -37.06 -15.34
N PRO A 243 -25.04 -36.81 -15.96
CA PRO A 243 -24.97 -35.90 -17.10
C PRO A 243 -25.54 -36.57 -18.35
N ARG A 244 -26.48 -35.89 -19.00
CA ARG A 244 -26.95 -36.19 -20.36
C ARG A 244 -25.81 -35.96 -21.36
N GLN A 245 -25.55 -36.97 -22.18
CA GLN A 245 -24.76 -36.82 -23.41
C GLN A 245 -25.48 -35.86 -24.36
N SER A 246 -24.77 -34.87 -24.88
CA SER A 246 -25.14 -34.28 -26.17
C SER A 246 -23.87 -33.91 -26.94
N SER A 247 -23.82 -34.48 -28.13
CA SER A 247 -22.82 -34.34 -29.18
C SER A 247 -22.90 -32.96 -29.85
N ALA A 248 -21.77 -32.27 -30.02
CA ALA A 248 -21.61 -31.29 -31.10
C ALA A 248 -20.14 -31.08 -31.47
N LYS A 249 -19.84 -31.52 -32.69
CA LYS A 249 -18.69 -31.32 -33.58
C LYS A 249 -17.84 -30.06 -33.35
N SER A 250 -16.52 -30.25 -33.40
CA SER A 250 -15.55 -29.22 -33.81
C SER A 250 -15.86 -28.66 -35.19
N PRO A 251 -15.47 -27.40 -35.44
CA PRO A 251 -14.71 -27.16 -36.67
C PRO A 251 -13.54 -26.19 -36.48
N GLY A 252 -12.52 -26.39 -37.31
CA GLY A 252 -11.70 -25.28 -37.81
C GLY A 252 -10.36 -25.09 -37.13
N GLY A 253 -9.38 -25.89 -37.53
CA GLY A 253 -7.98 -25.50 -37.44
C GLY A 253 -7.74 -24.22 -38.24
N GLY A 254 -7.12 -23.24 -37.59
CA GLY A 254 -6.60 -22.03 -38.20
C GLY A 254 -5.27 -21.72 -37.56
N ASN A 255 -4.18 -22.02 -38.26
CA ASN A 255 -2.84 -21.58 -37.91
C ASN A 255 -2.82 -20.05 -37.81
N PHE A 256 -2.61 -19.51 -36.61
CA PHE A 256 -2.21 -18.12 -36.44
C PHE A 256 -0.74 -18.07 -36.00
N ILE A 257 0.14 -17.96 -37.00
CA ILE A 257 1.56 -17.68 -36.82
C ILE A 257 1.67 -16.23 -36.34
N LEU A 258 2.09 -16.04 -35.09
CA LEU A 258 2.46 -14.72 -34.58
C LEU A 258 3.83 -14.35 -35.16
N ALA A 259 3.83 -13.45 -36.13
CA ALA A 259 5.03 -12.83 -36.67
C ALA A 259 5.81 -12.14 -35.54
N ARG A 260 7.07 -12.54 -35.37
CA ARG A 260 8.07 -11.82 -34.56
C ARG A 260 8.27 -10.43 -35.15
N GLY A 261 7.60 -9.43 -34.60
CA GLY A 261 7.94 -8.02 -34.80
C GLY A 261 9.24 -7.69 -34.06
N GLN A 262 10.28 -7.38 -34.83
CA GLN A 262 11.58 -6.96 -34.33
C GLN A 262 11.47 -5.65 -33.55
N TYR A 263 11.79 -5.68 -32.26
CA TYR A 263 12.11 -4.47 -31.51
C TYR A 263 13.52 -4.01 -31.92
N GLN A 264 13.61 -2.93 -32.71
CA GLN A 264 14.87 -2.19 -32.84
C GLN A 264 14.99 -1.20 -31.69
N PRO A 265 16.18 -1.08 -31.06
CA PRO A 265 16.41 -0.10 -30.01
C PRO A 265 16.47 1.31 -30.60
N VAL A 266 15.64 2.21 -30.06
CA VAL A 266 15.64 3.63 -30.42
C VAL A 266 16.93 4.27 -29.90
N LYS A 267 17.73 4.84 -30.81
CA LYS A 267 18.92 5.64 -30.47
C LYS A 267 18.49 7.01 -29.91
N PRO A 268 19.24 7.61 -28.96
CA PRO A 268 18.96 8.95 -28.48
C PRO A 268 19.25 9.98 -29.59
N SER A 269 18.30 10.87 -29.87
CA SER A 269 18.51 11.98 -30.78
C SER A 269 19.35 13.07 -30.10
N GLU A 270 20.59 13.26 -30.58
CA GLU A 270 21.33 14.50 -30.37
C GLU A 270 20.68 15.62 -31.20
N SER A 271 20.23 16.69 -30.53
CA SER A 271 19.99 17.97 -31.20
C SER A 271 20.88 19.04 -30.53
N LYS A 272 21.98 19.36 -31.21
CA LYS A 272 22.82 20.52 -30.90
C LYS A 272 22.16 21.81 -31.42
N GLN A 273 22.28 22.84 -30.57
CA GLN A 273 22.53 24.25 -30.89
C GLN A 273 21.36 25.26 -30.99
N ASN A 274 21.32 26.07 -29.92
CA ASN A 274 21.51 27.53 -29.88
C ASN A 274 20.39 28.47 -30.36
N LYS A 275 19.92 29.33 -29.43
CA LYS A 275 19.99 30.80 -29.59
C LYS A 275 19.71 31.58 -28.27
N LYS A 276 20.75 32.34 -27.87
CA LYS A 276 20.78 33.69 -27.30
C LYS A 276 20.21 33.97 -25.90
N ARG A 277 21.12 33.98 -24.92
CA ARG A 277 21.01 34.76 -23.67
C ARG A 277 21.31 36.25 -23.97
N ARG A 278 20.46 37.16 -23.49
CA ARG A 278 20.75 38.60 -23.41
C ARG A 278 21.44 38.90 -22.07
N PRO A 279 22.44 39.81 -22.01
CA PRO A 279 23.04 40.24 -20.76
C PRO A 279 22.18 41.35 -20.12
N VAL A 280 22.03 41.31 -18.80
CA VAL A 280 21.54 42.46 -18.02
C VAL A 280 22.77 43.11 -17.40
N SER A 281 23.02 44.35 -17.80
CA SER A 281 24.14 45.16 -17.39
C SER A 281 24.07 45.51 -15.91
N GLY A 282 25.21 45.44 -15.24
CA GLY A 282 25.41 46.06 -13.93
C GLY A 282 25.16 47.57 -13.98
N ARG A 283 24.62 48.09 -12.89
CA ARG A 283 24.50 49.51 -12.62
C ARG A 283 25.33 49.78 -11.37
N THR A 284 26.47 50.43 -11.58
CA THR A 284 27.28 51.05 -10.54
C THR A 284 27.48 52.52 -10.91
N GLN A 285 27.71 53.34 -9.87
CA GLN A 285 28.01 54.78 -9.83
C GLN A 285 26.78 55.67 -9.56
N LYS A 286 26.82 56.63 -8.64
CA LYS A 286 27.91 57.29 -7.90
C LYS A 286 27.53 57.44 -6.43
#